data_AF-S2ZXW3-F1
#
_entry.id   AF-S2ZXW3-F1
#
_cell.length_a   1.000
_cell.length_b   1.000
_cell.length_c   1.000
_cell.angle_alpha   90.00
_cell.angle_beta   90.00
_cell.angle_gamma   90.00
#
_symmetry.space_group_name_H-M   'P 1'
#
loop_
_entity.id
_entity.type
_entity.pdbx_description
1 polymer ?
#
loop_
_entity_poly.entity_id
_entity_poly.type
_entity_poly.pdbx_seq_one_letter_code
_entity_poly.pdbx_strand_id
1 'polypeptide(L)'
;MSSELTPRDKGNLPALGAPPLIRLDAYVAEDGSTVVNGHLLEMGGMRQPNEAILDAIAMFARTLGAPVAATVIDRSVMQVARLRVYPDGSSRTIADDEDLPPGRERTAAEEAAFPPLARVERIIQHAQREELHAAFVLASALREHLTLRRGAEDELSLEARAIEAYLAYLRGDYMLSTVLALTVARIRCRTDLNRAAPEVARATAAWQRLLDERQVTTRGQELQHMWERLAAEGLLLEPSHQAMAQAVRSRLERHGQAVAGLAAPPAVTAGEGPVAPEDKPLKPTRRGLRRFTRRPGRSTGSAP
;
A
#
# COMPACT_ATOMS: atom_id res chain seq x y z
N MET A 1 -52.66 45.64 -12.78
CA MET A 1 -52.31 44.68 -11.72
C MET A 1 -51.33 43.69 -12.30
N SER A 2 -50.05 44.03 -12.18
CA SER A 2 -48.93 43.31 -12.78
C SER A 2 -48.26 42.53 -11.65
N SER A 3 -48.46 41.22 -11.59
CA SER A 3 -47.83 40.39 -10.57
C SER A 3 -46.43 40.01 -11.05
N GLU A 4 -45.45 40.56 -10.35
CA GLU A 4 -44.02 40.32 -10.54
C GLU A 4 -43.66 38.85 -10.33
N LEU A 5 -42.90 38.28 -11.27
CA LEU A 5 -42.17 37.04 -11.05
C LEU A 5 -41.03 37.32 -10.07
N THR A 6 -41.17 36.86 -8.84
CA THR A 6 -40.05 36.71 -7.89
C THR A 6 -38.93 35.85 -8.49
N PRO A 7 -37.65 36.30 -8.46
CA PRO A 7 -36.54 35.51 -8.97
C PRO A 7 -36.28 34.33 -8.04
N ARG A 8 -36.21 33.13 -8.64
CA ARG A 8 -35.86 31.88 -7.98
C ARG A 8 -34.52 32.00 -7.25
N ASP A 9 -34.56 31.58 -6.00
CA ASP A 9 -33.49 31.30 -5.05
C ASP A 9 -32.20 30.78 -5.74
N LYS A 10 -31.13 31.57 -5.66
CA LYS A 10 -29.77 31.20 -6.11
C LYS A 10 -29.03 30.41 -5.02
N GLY A 11 -29.71 29.48 -4.38
CA GLY A 11 -29.19 28.68 -3.27
C GLY A 11 -28.77 27.26 -3.66
N ASN A 12 -28.04 27.07 -4.77
CA ASN A 12 -27.30 25.82 -5.04
C ASN A 12 -26.39 25.98 -6.28
N LEU A 13 -25.25 26.63 -6.10
CA LEU A 13 -24.10 26.47 -6.99
C LEU A 13 -23.04 25.67 -6.22
N PRO A 14 -22.53 24.55 -6.75
CA PRO A 14 -21.48 23.80 -6.10
C PRO A 14 -20.23 24.68 -5.94
N ALA A 15 -19.51 24.46 -4.85
CA ALA A 15 -18.44 25.30 -4.32
C ALA A 15 -17.21 25.45 -5.25
N LEU A 16 -17.37 26.24 -6.31
CA LEU A 16 -16.33 26.65 -7.28
C LEU A 16 -15.31 27.67 -6.72
N GLY A 17 -15.38 28.00 -5.43
CA GLY A 17 -14.55 29.04 -4.79
C GLY A 17 -13.81 28.62 -3.52
N ALA A 18 -13.82 27.34 -3.15
CA ALA A 18 -13.04 26.90 -1.99
C ALA A 18 -11.56 26.75 -2.35
N PRO A 19 -10.61 27.28 -1.54
CA PRO A 19 -9.19 27.12 -1.82
C PRO A 19 -8.79 25.63 -1.80
N PRO A 20 -7.87 25.20 -2.68
CA PRO A 20 -7.43 23.81 -2.77
C PRO A 20 -6.76 23.36 -1.46
N LEU A 21 -7.07 22.14 -1.02
CA LEU A 21 -6.57 21.56 0.23
C LEU A 21 -5.23 20.86 0.02
N ILE A 22 -4.29 21.08 0.93
CA ILE A 22 -3.07 20.27 1.01
C ILE A 22 -3.46 18.82 1.34
N ARG A 23 -3.01 17.87 0.52
CA ARG A 23 -3.29 16.44 0.68
C ARG A 23 -2.20 15.75 1.49
N LEU A 24 -2.59 15.07 2.55
CA LEU A 24 -1.74 14.23 3.39
C LEU A 24 -2.13 12.76 3.25
N ASP A 25 -1.15 11.89 3.41
CA ASP A 25 -1.36 10.45 3.40
C ASP A 25 -1.07 9.92 4.80
N ALA A 26 -1.95 9.06 5.31
CA ALA A 26 -1.72 8.35 6.55
C ALA A 26 -1.92 6.86 6.34
N TYR A 27 -1.13 6.07 7.04
CA TYR A 27 -1.15 4.62 6.97
C TYR A 27 -1.09 4.02 8.37
N VAL A 28 -1.91 3.01 8.63
CA VAL A 28 -1.86 2.16 9.83
C VAL A 28 -1.56 0.74 9.37
N ALA A 29 -0.41 0.21 9.79
CA ALA A 29 -0.03 -1.17 9.57
C ALA A 29 -0.89 -2.13 10.40
N GLU A 30 -0.83 -3.43 10.10
CA GLU A 30 -1.60 -4.45 10.83
C GLU A 30 -1.21 -4.56 12.31
N ASP A 31 0.06 -4.28 12.64
CA ASP A 31 0.56 -4.22 14.02
C ASP A 31 0.27 -2.89 14.74
N GLY A 32 -0.42 -1.95 14.08
CA GLY A 32 -0.76 -0.65 14.64
C GLY A 32 0.29 0.44 14.44
N SER A 33 1.44 0.15 13.82
CA SER A 33 2.41 1.17 13.44
C SER A 33 1.79 2.22 12.52
N THR A 34 2.03 3.51 12.79
CA THR A 34 1.38 4.59 12.06
C THR A 34 2.37 5.48 11.34
N VAL A 35 2.04 5.82 10.08
CA VAL A 35 2.82 6.71 9.24
C VAL A 35 1.94 7.88 8.82
N VAL A 36 2.45 9.11 8.93
CA VAL A 36 1.79 10.31 8.39
C VAL A 36 2.77 11.04 7.47
N ASN A 37 2.36 11.20 6.22
CA ASN A 37 3.14 11.80 5.14
C ASN A 37 4.57 11.26 5.01
N GLY A 38 4.72 9.93 5.17
CA GLY A 38 6.00 9.24 5.13
C GLY A 38 6.84 9.35 6.41
N HIS A 39 6.31 9.89 7.51
CA HIS A 39 6.98 9.88 8.81
C HIS A 39 6.31 8.86 9.73
N LEU A 40 7.11 7.94 10.27
CA LEU A 40 6.64 7.03 11.32
C LEU A 40 6.36 7.85 12.58
N LEU A 41 5.18 7.68 13.18
CA LEU A 41 4.84 8.34 14.44
C LEU A 41 5.35 7.51 15.61
N GLU A 42 6.06 8.16 16.54
CA GLU A 42 6.39 7.56 17.83
C GLU A 42 5.13 7.54 18.70
N MET A 43 4.56 6.35 18.86
CA MET A 43 3.38 6.14 19.71
C MET A 43 3.81 6.10 21.17
N GLY A 44 3.56 7.17 21.93
CA GLY A 44 3.74 7.17 23.38
C GLY A 44 2.72 6.27 24.08
N GLY A 45 2.99 4.98 24.19
CA GLY A 45 2.18 4.02 24.96
C GLY A 45 0.77 3.72 24.36
N MET A 46 -0.24 3.59 25.23
CA MET A 46 -1.64 3.13 24.97
C MET A 46 -2.47 3.99 24.00
N ARG A 47 -1.88 4.96 23.30
CA ARG A 47 -2.64 5.84 22.39
C ARG A 47 -3.12 5.05 21.19
N GLN A 48 -4.40 5.19 20.83
CA GLN A 48 -4.94 4.51 19.67
C GLN A 48 -4.37 5.10 18.37
N PRO A 49 -4.03 4.28 17.35
CA PRO A 49 -3.52 4.74 16.05
C PRO A 49 -4.31 5.90 15.43
N ASN A 50 -5.64 5.86 15.52
CA ASN A 50 -6.51 6.88 14.93
C ASN A 50 -6.35 8.24 15.59
N GLU A 51 -6.16 8.27 16.91
CA GLU A 51 -6.01 9.52 17.65
C GLU A 51 -4.68 10.18 17.33
N ALA A 52 -3.60 9.40 17.25
CA ALA A 52 -2.29 9.89 16.87
C ALA A 52 -2.28 10.45 15.44
N ILE A 53 -2.92 9.75 14.49
CA ILE A 53 -3.09 10.23 13.12
C ILE A 53 -3.87 11.55 13.09
N LEU A 54 -5.00 11.64 13.80
CA LEU A 54 -5.77 12.88 13.86
C LEU A 54 -4.99 14.03 14.50
N ASP A 55 -4.22 13.77 15.56
CA ASP A 55 -3.38 14.79 16.20
C ASP A 55 -2.30 15.30 15.25
N ALA A 56 -1.61 14.39 14.55
CA ALA A 56 -0.58 14.73 13.59
C ALA A 56 -1.16 15.56 12.42
N ILE A 57 -2.28 15.13 11.85
CA ILE A 57 -2.94 15.86 10.76
C ILE A 57 -3.46 17.22 11.24
N ALA A 58 -4.04 17.30 12.45
CA ALA A 58 -4.50 18.56 13.02
C ALA A 58 -3.34 19.52 13.32
N MET A 59 -2.17 19.00 13.71
CA MET A 59 -0.95 19.80 13.84
C MET A 59 -0.54 20.39 12.50
N PHE A 60 -0.51 19.60 11.42
CA PHE A 60 -0.25 20.12 10.07
C PHE A 60 -1.25 21.22 9.67
N ALA A 61 -2.55 21.02 9.90
CA ALA A 61 -3.58 22.01 9.59
C ALA A 61 -3.37 23.33 10.36
N ARG A 62 -2.99 23.25 11.64
CA ARG A 62 -2.65 24.43 12.46
C ARG A 62 -1.43 25.16 11.94
N THR A 63 -0.35 24.43 11.65
CA THR A 63 0.89 25.00 11.15
C THR A 63 0.69 25.70 9.81
N LEU A 64 -0.16 25.15 8.95
CA LEU A 64 -0.49 25.73 7.64
C LEU A 64 -1.55 26.84 7.73
N GLY A 65 -2.25 26.99 8.85
CA GLY A 65 -3.36 27.92 9.01
C GLY A 65 -4.55 27.61 8.09
N ALA A 66 -4.62 26.41 7.52
CA ALA A 66 -5.59 26.03 6.50
C ALA A 66 -6.08 24.58 6.70
N PRO A 67 -7.32 24.25 6.28
CA PRO A 67 -7.78 22.87 6.34
C PRO A 67 -6.94 21.97 5.42
N VAL A 68 -6.78 20.71 5.83
CA VAL A 68 -6.06 19.69 5.06
C VAL A 68 -6.99 18.54 4.71
N ALA A 69 -6.77 17.93 3.56
CA ALA A 69 -7.41 16.68 3.18
C ALA A 69 -6.45 15.52 3.47
N ALA A 70 -6.91 14.47 4.13
CA ALA A 70 -6.09 13.31 4.43
C ALA A 70 -6.71 12.02 3.88
N THR A 71 -5.90 11.17 3.27
CA THR A 71 -6.30 9.80 2.93
C THR A 71 -5.63 8.86 3.91
N VAL A 72 -6.43 8.18 4.73
CA VAL A 72 -5.99 7.23 5.75
C VAL A 72 -6.26 5.82 5.26
N ILE A 73 -5.21 5.03 5.05
CA ILE A 73 -5.28 3.60 4.76
C ILE A 73 -5.02 2.87 6.07
N ASP A 74 -6.01 2.11 6.56
CA ASP A 74 -5.87 1.34 7.80
C ASP A 74 -6.01 -0.15 7.52
N ARG A 75 -4.88 -0.85 7.55
CA ARG A 75 -4.81 -2.30 7.32
C ARG A 75 -5.27 -3.10 8.53
N SER A 76 -5.17 -2.57 9.75
CA SER A 76 -5.65 -3.26 10.96
C SER A 76 -7.16 -3.54 10.92
N VAL A 77 -7.92 -2.73 10.17
CA VAL A 77 -9.37 -2.89 9.97
C VAL A 77 -9.79 -3.00 8.50
N MET A 78 -8.83 -3.08 7.57
CA MET A 78 -9.05 -3.19 6.11
C MET A 78 -9.94 -2.08 5.52
N GLN A 79 -9.65 -0.82 5.85
CA GLN A 79 -10.45 0.35 5.43
C GLN A 79 -9.62 1.48 4.84
N VAL A 80 -10.26 2.27 3.98
CA VAL A 80 -9.76 3.59 3.55
C VAL A 80 -10.74 4.66 3.98
N ALA A 81 -10.23 5.68 4.68
CA ALA A 81 -10.98 6.86 5.11
C ALA A 81 -10.40 8.13 4.47
N ARG A 82 -11.26 9.00 3.96
CA ARG A 82 -10.90 10.34 3.50
C ARG A 82 -11.40 11.34 4.52
N LEU A 83 -10.53 12.22 4.99
CA LEU A 83 -10.80 13.16 6.07
C LEU A 83 -10.53 14.58 5.61
N ARG A 84 -11.37 15.52 6.05
CA ARG A 84 -11.02 16.94 6.09
C ARG A 84 -10.77 17.33 7.54
N VAL A 85 -9.60 17.86 7.83
CA VAL A 85 -9.22 18.30 9.18
C VAL A 85 -8.95 19.80 9.15
N TYR A 86 -9.57 20.53 10.06
CA TYR A 86 -9.49 21.98 10.16
C TYR A 86 -8.44 22.40 11.21
N PRO A 87 -7.91 23.64 11.14
CA PRO A 87 -6.95 24.15 12.11
C PRO A 87 -7.48 24.15 13.56
N ASP A 88 -8.80 24.24 13.76
CA ASP A 88 -9.43 24.13 15.07
C ASP A 88 -9.42 22.71 15.65
N GLY A 89 -8.88 21.73 14.91
CA GLY A 89 -8.83 20.33 15.30
C GLY A 89 -10.11 19.55 15.03
N SER A 90 -11.16 20.20 14.49
CA SER A 90 -12.36 19.50 14.05
C SER A 90 -12.06 18.68 12.79
N SER A 91 -12.66 17.49 12.69
CA SER A 91 -12.48 16.59 11.55
C SER A 91 -13.83 16.11 11.02
N ARG A 92 -13.92 15.96 9.71
CA ARG A 92 -15.08 15.38 9.02
C ARG A 92 -14.64 14.29 8.06
N THR A 93 -15.31 13.15 8.10
CA THR A 93 -15.17 12.12 7.06
C THR A 93 -15.83 12.58 5.78
N ILE A 94 -15.13 12.39 4.67
CA ILE A 94 -15.58 12.68 3.32
C ILE A 94 -16.08 11.34 2.77
N ALA A 95 -17.39 11.20 2.58
CA ALA A 95 -18.01 9.94 2.17
C ALA A 95 -17.91 9.69 0.65
N ASP A 96 -18.06 10.75 -0.16
CA ASP A 96 -18.03 10.69 -1.63
C ASP A 96 -17.06 11.74 -2.19
N ASP A 97 -16.39 11.45 -3.31
CA ASP A 97 -15.50 12.39 -4.02
C ASP A 97 -16.23 13.70 -4.43
N GLU A 98 -17.57 13.68 -4.47
CA GLU A 98 -18.47 14.79 -4.83
C GLU A 98 -18.66 15.85 -3.73
N ASP A 99 -18.38 15.52 -2.46
CA ASP A 99 -18.42 16.47 -1.33
C ASP A 99 -17.09 17.24 -1.14
N LEU A 100 -16.08 16.96 -1.98
CA LEU A 100 -14.97 17.87 -2.16
C LEU A 100 -15.43 19.01 -3.08
N PRO A 101 -15.41 20.30 -2.67
CA PRO A 101 -15.16 21.33 -3.68
C PRO A 101 -13.91 20.90 -4.46
N PRO A 102 -13.84 21.07 -5.79
CA PRO A 102 -12.73 20.59 -6.61
C PRO A 102 -11.40 21.08 -6.02
N GLY A 103 -10.81 20.23 -5.19
CA GLY A 103 -9.50 20.45 -4.64
C GLY A 103 -8.57 19.98 -5.71
N ARG A 104 -7.72 20.88 -6.20
CA ARG A 104 -6.65 20.56 -7.15
C ARG A 104 -6.05 19.20 -6.76
N GLU A 105 -6.07 18.24 -7.67
CA GLU A 105 -5.11 17.14 -7.58
C GLU A 105 -3.73 17.78 -7.33
N ARG A 106 -2.89 17.16 -6.48
CA ARG A 106 -1.53 17.71 -6.27
C ARG A 106 -0.99 18.06 -7.65
N THR A 107 -0.72 19.35 -7.89
CA THR A 107 0.03 19.81 -9.06
C THR A 107 1.18 18.83 -9.26
N ALA A 108 1.64 18.62 -10.50
CA ALA A 108 2.97 18.06 -10.73
C ALA A 108 4.05 18.74 -9.84
N ALA A 109 3.88 20.04 -9.52
CA ALA A 109 4.71 20.81 -8.58
C ALA A 109 4.57 20.41 -7.09
N GLU A 110 3.38 20.09 -6.60
CA GLU A 110 3.16 19.61 -5.23
C GLU A 110 3.55 18.15 -5.10
N GLU A 111 3.36 17.32 -6.14
CA GLU A 111 3.94 15.98 -6.23
C GLU A 111 5.48 16.06 -6.18
N ALA A 112 6.06 17.02 -6.89
CA ALA A 112 7.48 17.36 -6.80
C ALA A 112 7.90 17.91 -5.41
N ALA A 113 7.00 18.52 -4.63
CA ALA A 113 7.29 19.01 -3.28
C ALA A 113 7.37 17.90 -2.20
N PHE A 114 6.85 16.70 -2.49
CA PHE A 114 6.99 15.49 -1.66
C PHE A 114 7.12 14.29 -2.59
N PRO A 115 8.25 14.17 -3.31
CA PRO A 115 8.42 13.18 -4.36
C PRO A 115 8.49 11.79 -3.73
N PRO A 116 8.00 10.74 -4.42
CA PRO A 116 8.25 9.35 -4.03
C PRO A 116 9.71 9.09 -3.66
N LEU A 117 10.65 9.80 -4.29
CA LEU A 117 12.07 9.78 -3.98
C LEU A 117 12.39 10.14 -2.52
N ALA A 118 11.81 11.20 -1.96
CA ALA A 118 12.07 11.59 -0.56
C ALA A 118 11.54 10.54 0.44
N ARG A 119 10.44 9.84 0.08
CA ARG A 119 9.93 8.70 0.87
C ARG A 119 10.87 7.50 0.77
N VAL A 120 11.41 7.23 -0.42
CA VAL A 120 12.40 6.17 -0.66
C VAL A 120 13.71 6.47 0.07
N GLU A 121 14.22 7.70 0.04
CA GLU A 121 15.41 8.13 0.79
C GLU A 121 15.25 7.85 2.28
N ARG A 122 14.07 8.14 2.85
CA ARG A 122 13.79 7.83 4.25
C ARG A 122 13.73 6.33 4.53
N ILE A 123 13.12 5.54 3.65
CA ILE A 123 13.14 4.08 3.75
C ILE A 123 14.59 3.57 3.78
N ILE A 124 15.44 4.06 2.86
CA ILE A 124 16.86 3.72 2.78
C ILE A 124 17.57 4.13 4.07
N GLN A 125 17.32 5.32 4.59
CA GLN A 125 17.90 5.81 5.84
C GLN A 125 17.58 4.91 7.06
N HIS A 126 16.35 4.43 7.18
CA HIS A 126 16.00 3.46 8.24
C HIS A 126 16.67 2.10 7.99
N ALA A 127 16.68 1.63 6.74
CA ALA A 127 17.32 0.36 6.40
C ALA A 127 18.84 0.36 6.67
N GLN A 128 19.53 1.48 6.38
CA GLN A 128 20.96 1.66 6.66
C GLN A 128 21.29 1.67 8.16
N ARG A 129 20.34 2.03 9.01
CA ARG A 129 20.46 1.97 10.48
C ARG A 129 20.03 0.62 11.05
N GLU A 130 19.75 -0.37 10.21
CA GLU A 130 19.21 -1.68 10.58
C GLU A 130 17.83 -1.62 11.26
N GLU A 131 17.12 -0.50 11.12
CA GLU A 131 15.75 -0.30 11.60
C GLU A 131 14.75 -0.92 10.61
N LEU A 132 14.93 -2.21 10.31
CA LEU A 132 14.24 -2.90 9.23
C LEU A 132 12.71 -2.89 9.37
N HIS A 133 12.21 -2.84 10.61
CA HIS A 133 10.78 -2.71 10.87
C HIS A 133 10.22 -1.37 10.41
N ALA A 134 10.85 -0.26 10.81
CA ALA A 134 10.45 1.08 10.39
C ALA A 134 10.53 1.22 8.87
N ALA A 135 11.63 0.76 8.27
CA ALA A 135 11.80 0.76 6.82
C ALA A 135 10.67 -0.02 6.11
N PHE A 136 10.34 -1.21 6.60
CA PHE A 136 9.27 -2.05 6.05
C PHE A 136 7.90 -1.39 6.15
N VAL A 137 7.56 -0.78 7.30
CA VAL A 137 6.29 -0.06 7.48
C VAL A 137 6.19 1.15 6.55
N LEU A 138 7.29 1.89 6.37
CA LEU A 138 7.35 3.02 5.43
C LEU A 138 7.21 2.57 3.97
N ALA A 139 7.83 1.45 3.58
CA ALA A 139 7.67 0.87 2.24
C ALA A 139 6.24 0.39 2.00
N SER A 140 5.62 -0.24 3.00
CA SER A 140 4.20 -0.64 2.95
C SER A 140 3.28 0.56 2.75
N ALA A 141 3.51 1.63 3.52
CA ALA A 141 2.76 2.88 3.38
C ALA A 141 2.93 3.49 1.98
N LEU A 142 4.14 3.45 1.42
CA LEU A 142 4.43 3.94 0.07
C LEU A 142 3.71 3.11 -1.00
N ARG A 143 3.78 1.77 -0.93
CA ARG A 143 3.09 0.86 -1.86
C ARG A 143 1.59 1.09 -1.85
N GLU A 144 0.98 1.10 -0.67
CA GLU A 144 -0.47 1.24 -0.51
C GLU A 144 -0.96 2.59 -1.03
N HIS A 145 -0.22 3.66 -0.73
CA HIS A 145 -0.56 4.98 -1.24
C HIS A 145 -0.46 5.07 -2.78
N LEU A 146 0.64 4.59 -3.37
CA LEU A 146 0.83 4.62 -4.82
C LEU A 146 -0.19 3.73 -5.53
N THR A 147 -0.45 2.54 -4.99
CA THR A 147 -1.47 1.62 -5.52
C THR A 147 -2.85 2.27 -5.55
N LEU A 148 -3.24 2.95 -4.46
CA LEU A 148 -4.54 3.63 -4.38
C LEU A 148 -4.66 4.80 -5.38
N ARG A 149 -3.57 5.50 -5.67
CA ARG A 149 -3.58 6.74 -6.48
C ARG A 149 -3.32 6.52 -7.95
N ARG A 150 -2.46 5.57 -8.29
CA ARG A 150 -1.96 5.34 -9.65
C ARG A 150 -2.36 3.97 -10.20
N GLY A 151 -2.86 3.09 -9.34
CA GLY A 151 -3.19 1.71 -9.68
C GLY A 151 -2.05 0.76 -9.36
N ALA A 152 -2.39 -0.53 -9.24
CA ALA A 152 -1.46 -1.58 -8.83
C ALA A 152 -0.38 -1.90 -9.88
N GLU A 153 -0.65 -1.59 -11.15
CA GLU A 153 0.24 -1.86 -12.30
C GLU A 153 1.09 -0.65 -12.70
N ASP A 154 0.89 0.52 -12.08
CA ASP A 154 1.74 1.69 -12.32
C ASP A 154 3.19 1.41 -11.94
N GLU A 155 4.10 1.99 -12.72
CA GLU A 155 5.55 1.82 -12.57
C GLU A 155 6.03 2.08 -11.14
N LEU A 156 5.61 3.18 -10.52
CA LEU A 156 6.05 3.52 -9.16
C LEU A 156 5.41 2.62 -8.11
N SER A 157 4.16 2.18 -8.33
CA SER A 157 3.51 1.19 -7.45
C SER A 157 4.25 -0.15 -7.45
N LEU A 158 4.74 -0.57 -8.63
CA LEU A 158 5.55 -1.78 -8.76
C LEU A 158 6.90 -1.63 -8.06
N GLU A 159 7.60 -0.51 -8.25
CA GLU A 159 8.88 -0.25 -7.57
C GLU A 159 8.72 -0.23 -6.04
N ALA A 160 7.68 0.43 -5.52
CA ALA A 160 7.40 0.44 -4.07
C ALA A 160 7.10 -0.96 -3.53
N ARG A 161 6.33 -1.78 -4.28
CA ARG A 161 6.07 -3.19 -3.93
C ARG A 161 7.35 -4.02 -3.94
N ALA A 162 8.26 -3.75 -4.89
CA ALA A 162 9.53 -4.45 -5.00
C ALA A 162 10.50 -4.07 -3.85
N ILE A 163 10.47 -2.82 -3.37
CA ILE A 163 11.19 -2.37 -2.17
C ILE A 163 10.63 -3.05 -0.91
N GLU A 164 9.31 -3.11 -0.75
CA GLU A 164 8.67 -3.79 0.38
C GLU A 164 9.01 -5.29 0.39
N ALA A 165 9.00 -5.95 -0.77
CA ALA A 165 9.42 -7.34 -0.90
C ALA A 165 10.86 -7.56 -0.44
N TYR A 166 11.77 -6.64 -0.77
CA TYR A 166 13.16 -6.70 -0.34
C TYR A 166 13.32 -6.50 1.17
N LEU A 167 12.58 -5.56 1.76
CA LEU A 167 12.62 -5.33 3.21
C LEU A 167 12.01 -6.49 4.00
N ALA A 168 10.96 -7.13 3.47
CA ALA A 168 10.43 -8.38 4.02
C ALA A 168 11.49 -9.49 4.00
N TYR A 169 12.25 -9.61 2.90
CA TYR A 169 13.36 -10.57 2.79
C TYR A 169 14.44 -10.31 3.86
N LEU A 170 14.87 -9.06 4.03
CA LEU A 170 15.87 -8.69 5.03
C LEU A 170 15.40 -8.97 6.47
N ARG A 171 14.09 -8.83 6.74
CA ARG A 171 13.47 -9.18 8.03
C ARG A 171 13.33 -10.68 8.26
N GLY A 172 13.59 -11.52 7.27
CA GLY A 172 13.38 -12.96 7.33
C GLY A 172 11.95 -13.42 7.04
N ASP A 173 11.05 -12.51 6.66
CA ASP A 173 9.70 -12.86 6.22
C ASP A 173 9.72 -13.25 4.74
N TYR A 174 10.24 -14.45 4.49
CA TYR A 174 10.44 -14.96 3.14
C TYR A 174 9.12 -15.26 2.43
N MET A 175 8.07 -15.63 3.17
CA MET A 175 6.76 -15.89 2.58
C MET A 175 6.13 -14.58 2.07
N LEU A 176 6.11 -13.53 2.88
CA LEU A 176 5.64 -12.22 2.42
C LEU A 176 6.48 -11.70 1.26
N SER A 177 7.81 -11.80 1.36
CA SER A 177 8.72 -11.41 0.30
C SER A 177 8.44 -12.14 -1.02
N THR A 178 8.25 -13.46 -0.99
CA THR A 178 7.91 -14.24 -2.18
C THR A 178 6.57 -13.83 -2.77
N VAL A 179 5.53 -13.55 -1.96
CA VAL A 179 4.22 -13.09 -2.47
C VAL A 179 4.35 -11.74 -3.17
N LEU A 180 5.00 -10.77 -2.53
CA LEU A 180 5.13 -9.42 -3.07
C LEU A 180 5.97 -9.44 -4.36
N ALA A 181 7.11 -10.14 -4.36
CA ALA A 181 7.98 -10.25 -5.52
C ALA A 181 7.32 -11.00 -6.70
N LEU A 182 6.59 -12.10 -6.44
CA LEU A 182 5.84 -12.79 -7.49
C LEU A 182 4.75 -11.91 -8.10
N THR A 183 4.11 -11.07 -7.31
CA THR A 183 3.09 -10.14 -7.82
C THR A 183 3.72 -9.16 -8.82
N VAL A 184 4.88 -8.59 -8.51
CA VAL A 184 5.61 -7.71 -9.44
C VAL A 184 6.06 -8.49 -10.68
N ALA A 185 6.63 -9.68 -10.50
CA ALA A 185 7.09 -10.54 -11.59
C ALA A 185 5.95 -10.92 -12.57
N ARG A 186 4.78 -11.32 -12.05
CA ARG A 186 3.58 -11.60 -12.87
C ARG A 186 3.18 -10.40 -13.72
N ILE A 187 3.08 -9.22 -13.10
CA ILE A 187 2.66 -8.01 -13.80
C ILE A 187 3.67 -7.70 -14.91
N ARG A 188 4.98 -7.72 -14.62
CA ARG A 188 6.02 -7.50 -15.64
C ARG A 188 6.01 -8.55 -16.74
N CYS A 189 5.90 -9.84 -16.42
CA CYS A 189 5.77 -10.88 -17.44
C CYS A 189 4.56 -10.64 -18.36
N ARG A 190 3.48 -10.02 -17.88
CA ARG A 190 2.31 -9.70 -18.70
C ARG A 190 2.47 -8.40 -19.49
N THR A 191 3.06 -7.35 -18.91
CA THR A 191 3.07 -5.99 -19.48
C THR A 191 4.38 -5.61 -20.18
N ASP A 192 5.52 -6.09 -19.69
CA ASP A 192 6.85 -5.79 -20.23
C ASP A 192 7.84 -6.91 -19.89
N LEU A 193 7.92 -7.90 -20.79
CA LEU A 193 8.73 -9.09 -20.57
C LEU A 193 10.24 -8.79 -20.53
N ASN A 194 10.70 -7.74 -21.23
CA ASN A 194 12.12 -7.35 -21.24
C ASN A 194 12.60 -6.92 -19.84
N ARG A 195 11.69 -6.39 -19.02
CA ARG A 195 11.98 -5.94 -17.65
C ARG A 195 11.62 -6.97 -16.58
N ALA A 196 11.13 -8.15 -16.96
CA ALA A 196 10.65 -9.14 -16.01
C ALA A 196 11.78 -9.95 -15.35
N ALA A 197 12.90 -10.19 -16.03
CA ALA A 197 13.95 -11.09 -15.53
C ALA A 197 14.49 -10.73 -14.13
N PRO A 198 14.82 -9.47 -13.80
CA PRO A 198 15.24 -9.09 -12.45
C PRO A 198 14.16 -9.31 -11.38
N GLU A 199 12.88 -9.17 -11.74
CA GLU A 199 11.76 -9.37 -10.82
C GLU A 199 11.51 -10.86 -10.54
N VAL A 200 11.62 -11.71 -11.57
CA VAL A 200 11.59 -13.17 -11.40
C VAL A 200 12.80 -13.65 -10.58
N ALA A 201 13.97 -13.04 -10.77
CA ALA A 201 15.17 -13.30 -9.95
C ALA A 201 14.93 -12.97 -8.47
N ARG A 202 14.38 -11.78 -8.17
CA ARG A 202 14.04 -11.37 -6.80
C ARG A 202 13.06 -12.33 -6.14
N ALA A 203 12.01 -12.74 -6.87
CA ALA A 203 11.05 -13.72 -6.39
C ALA A 203 11.69 -15.09 -6.13
N THR A 204 12.61 -15.51 -7.01
CA THR A 204 13.37 -16.75 -6.86
C THR A 204 14.26 -16.73 -5.63
N ALA A 205 14.96 -15.62 -5.36
CA ALA A 205 15.81 -15.47 -4.18
C ALA A 205 15.02 -15.60 -2.87
N ALA A 206 13.85 -14.97 -2.78
CA ALA A 206 12.96 -15.12 -1.63
C ALA A 206 12.42 -16.56 -1.51
N TRP A 207 11.96 -17.14 -2.62
CA TRP A 207 11.42 -18.50 -2.67
C TRP A 207 12.44 -19.56 -2.23
N GLN A 208 13.73 -19.36 -2.55
CA GLN A 208 14.81 -20.25 -2.12
C GLN A 208 14.89 -20.41 -0.60
N ARG A 209 14.42 -19.42 0.16
CA ARG A 209 14.41 -19.43 1.63
C ARG A 209 13.17 -20.09 2.25
N LEU A 210 12.14 -20.40 1.46
CA LEU A 210 10.93 -21.06 1.97
C LEU A 210 11.22 -22.49 2.44
N LEU A 211 10.54 -22.90 3.51
CA LEU A 211 10.65 -24.23 4.11
C LEU A 211 9.36 -25.06 3.99
N ASP A 212 8.20 -24.41 3.92
CA ASP A 212 6.91 -25.10 3.73
C ASP A 212 6.86 -25.74 2.33
N GLU A 213 6.89 -27.07 2.27
CA GLU A 213 6.92 -27.85 1.04
C GLU A 213 5.75 -27.54 0.10
N ARG A 214 4.56 -27.24 0.64
CA ARG A 214 3.39 -26.89 -0.18
C ARG A 214 3.60 -25.54 -0.87
N GLN A 215 4.14 -24.57 -0.15
CA GLN A 215 4.45 -23.25 -0.71
C GLN A 215 5.64 -23.31 -1.67
N VAL A 216 6.67 -24.10 -1.34
CA VAL A 216 7.83 -24.34 -2.20
C VAL A 216 7.36 -24.91 -3.54
N THR A 217 6.49 -25.91 -3.53
CA THR A 217 5.98 -26.53 -4.76
C THR A 217 5.10 -25.56 -5.56
N THR A 218 4.08 -24.98 -4.93
CA THR A 218 3.10 -24.11 -5.60
C THR A 218 3.77 -22.90 -6.24
N ARG A 219 4.61 -22.18 -5.48
CA ARG A 219 5.28 -20.97 -5.97
C ARG A 219 6.47 -21.28 -6.87
N GLY A 220 7.10 -22.44 -6.67
CA GLY A 220 8.20 -22.89 -7.52
C GLY A 220 7.73 -23.23 -8.94
N GLN A 221 6.58 -23.90 -9.09
CA GLN A 221 5.97 -24.18 -10.40
C GLN A 221 5.69 -22.89 -11.17
N GLU A 222 5.19 -21.87 -10.47
CA GLU A 222 4.94 -20.56 -11.04
C GLU A 222 6.24 -19.88 -11.53
N LEU A 223 7.29 -19.89 -10.71
CA LEU A 223 8.62 -19.39 -11.09
C LEU A 223 9.20 -20.15 -12.28
N GLN A 224 9.07 -21.49 -12.29
CA GLN A 224 9.53 -22.32 -13.40
C GLN A 224 8.86 -21.89 -14.72
N HIS A 225 7.55 -21.69 -14.71
CA HIS A 225 6.83 -21.21 -15.89
C HIS A 225 7.33 -19.84 -16.38
N MET A 226 7.55 -18.89 -15.47
CA MET A 226 8.09 -17.57 -15.83
C MET A 226 9.50 -17.67 -16.42
N TRP A 227 10.37 -18.49 -15.82
CA TRP A 227 11.73 -18.71 -16.32
C TRP A 227 11.76 -19.37 -17.69
N GLU A 228 10.91 -20.38 -17.93
CA GLU A 228 10.77 -21.05 -19.23
C GLU A 228 10.28 -20.08 -20.31
N ARG A 229 9.32 -19.22 -19.97
CA ARG A 229 8.84 -18.17 -20.88
C ARG A 229 9.94 -17.16 -21.23
N LEU A 230 10.72 -16.71 -20.26
CA LEU A 230 11.86 -15.82 -20.51
C LEU A 230 12.95 -16.49 -21.36
N ALA A 231 13.20 -17.79 -21.13
CA ALA A 231 14.15 -18.57 -21.91
C ALA A 231 13.72 -18.73 -23.37
N ALA A 232 12.44 -19.01 -23.61
CA ALA A 232 11.87 -19.18 -24.95
C ALA A 232 12.01 -17.91 -25.80
N GLU A 233 11.91 -16.73 -25.18
CA GLU A 233 12.08 -15.43 -25.82
C GLU A 233 13.55 -14.96 -25.88
N GLY A 234 14.51 -15.78 -25.43
CA GLY A 234 15.93 -15.43 -25.44
C GLY A 234 16.32 -14.31 -24.47
N LEU A 235 15.50 -14.03 -23.46
CA LEU A 235 15.68 -12.91 -22.51
C LEU A 235 16.54 -13.26 -21.28
N LEU A 236 17.03 -14.50 -21.19
CA LEU A 236 17.95 -14.93 -20.13
C LEU A 236 19.41 -14.63 -20.49
N LEU A 237 19.74 -13.33 -20.54
CA LEU A 237 21.06 -12.84 -20.94
C LEU A 237 22.13 -13.08 -19.88
N GLU A 238 21.77 -12.95 -18.60
CA GLU A 238 22.73 -13.08 -17.50
C GLU A 238 22.91 -14.55 -17.06
N PRO A 239 24.16 -15.02 -16.87
CA PRO A 239 24.42 -16.37 -16.34
C PRO A 239 23.80 -16.63 -14.96
N SER A 240 23.67 -15.57 -14.14
CA SER A 240 22.98 -15.59 -12.85
C SER A 240 21.52 -16.04 -12.99
N HIS A 241 20.78 -15.46 -13.94
CA HIS A 241 19.38 -15.80 -14.21
C HIS A 241 19.24 -17.24 -14.72
N GLN A 242 20.15 -17.69 -15.58
CA GLN A 242 20.18 -19.08 -16.05
C GLN A 242 20.41 -20.07 -14.89
N ALA A 243 21.35 -19.76 -14.00
CA ALA A 243 21.62 -20.57 -12.81
C ALA A 243 20.41 -20.58 -11.85
N MET A 244 19.72 -19.46 -11.69
CA MET A 244 18.49 -19.38 -10.89
C MET A 244 17.37 -20.23 -11.47
N ALA A 245 17.14 -20.18 -12.79
CA ALA A 245 16.16 -21.02 -13.47
C ALA A 245 16.45 -22.52 -13.28
N GLN A 246 17.72 -22.92 -13.40
CA GLN A 246 18.15 -24.29 -13.13
C GLN A 246 17.94 -24.66 -11.66
N ALA A 247 18.26 -23.77 -10.72
CA ALA A 247 18.07 -24.02 -9.29
C ALA A 247 16.60 -24.25 -8.92
N VAL A 248 15.66 -23.52 -9.56
CA VAL A 248 14.22 -23.75 -9.39
C VAL A 248 13.85 -25.16 -9.85
N ARG A 249 14.24 -25.54 -11.07
CA ARG A 249 13.94 -26.86 -11.65
C ARG A 249 14.49 -27.99 -10.78
N SER A 250 15.79 -27.96 -10.46
CA SER A 250 16.45 -28.99 -9.65
C SER A 250 15.89 -29.11 -8.23
N ARG A 251 15.34 -28.03 -7.67
CA ARG A 251 14.68 -28.09 -6.36
C ARG A 251 13.29 -28.70 -6.45
N LEU A 252 12.50 -28.37 -7.48
CA LEU A 252 11.18 -28.97 -7.69
C LEU A 252 11.25 -30.47 -7.97
N GLU A 253 12.21 -30.92 -8.78
CA GLU A 253 12.44 -32.34 -9.05
C GLU A 253 12.76 -33.13 -7.79
N ARG A 254 13.64 -32.60 -6.93
CA ARG A 254 13.98 -33.24 -5.64
C ARG A 254 12.76 -33.36 -4.71
N HIS A 255 11.90 -32.34 -4.65
CA HIS A 255 10.68 -32.41 -3.83
C HIS A 255 9.66 -33.40 -4.42
N GLY A 256 9.51 -33.44 -5.75
CA GLY A 256 8.65 -34.40 -6.43
C GLY A 256 9.09 -35.86 -6.22
N GLN A 257 10.39 -36.12 -6.25
CA GLN A 257 10.97 -37.45 -5.98
C GLN A 257 10.81 -37.87 -4.51
N ALA A 258 10.97 -36.94 -3.56
CA ALA A 258 10.76 -37.22 -2.14
C ALA A 258 9.29 -37.62 -1.85
N VAL A 259 8.33 -36.91 -2.44
CA VAL A 259 6.89 -37.20 -2.29
C VAL A 259 6.51 -38.51 -2.99
N ALA A 260 7.09 -38.82 -4.16
CA ALA A 260 6.84 -40.07 -4.87
C ALA A 260 7.40 -41.31 -4.13
N GLY A 261 8.50 -41.16 -3.39
CA GLY A 261 9.03 -42.19 -2.49
C GLY A 261 8.14 -42.51 -1.28
N LEU A 262 7.08 -41.73 -1.05
CA LEU A 262 6.18 -41.81 0.11
C LEU A 262 4.74 -42.27 -0.21
N ALA A 263 4.34 -42.57 -1.45
CA ALA A 263 2.94 -42.85 -1.82
C ALA A 263 2.58 -44.38 -1.80
N ALA A 264 1.41 -44.88 -1.35
CA ALA A 264 0.08 -44.25 -1.12
C ALA A 264 -0.90 -45.08 -0.21
N PRO A 265 -1.97 -44.45 0.33
CA PRO A 265 -3.34 -44.97 0.25
C PRO A 265 -4.30 -43.98 -0.48
N PRO A 266 -5.58 -44.33 -0.77
CA PRO A 266 -6.30 -43.78 -1.93
C PRO A 266 -6.93 -42.40 -1.71
N ALA A 267 -7.21 -41.78 -2.84
CA ALA A 267 -7.60 -40.39 -3.04
C ALA A 267 -8.87 -39.96 -2.30
N VAL A 268 -8.76 -38.83 -1.59
CA VAL A 268 -9.89 -37.98 -1.21
C VAL A 268 -9.90 -36.80 -2.17
N THR A 269 -11.08 -36.54 -2.73
CA THR A 269 -11.39 -35.49 -3.69
C THR A 269 -10.91 -34.11 -3.24
N ALA A 270 -10.17 -33.43 -4.12
CA ALA A 270 -9.66 -32.09 -3.92
C ALA A 270 -10.81 -31.08 -3.87
N GLY A 271 -11.07 -30.51 -2.69
CA GLY A 271 -11.74 -29.23 -2.56
C GLY A 271 -10.79 -28.11 -2.94
N GLU A 272 -11.29 -27.12 -3.67
CA GLU A 272 -10.59 -25.89 -4.06
C GLU A 272 -9.74 -25.35 -2.90
N GLY A 273 -8.42 -25.29 -3.15
CA GLY A 273 -7.49 -24.60 -2.27
C GLY A 273 -7.82 -23.11 -2.21
N PRO A 274 -7.62 -22.44 -1.07
CA PRO A 274 -7.95 -21.04 -0.93
C PRO A 274 -7.10 -20.20 -1.89
N VAL A 275 -7.77 -19.38 -2.68
CA VAL A 275 -7.18 -18.27 -3.43
C VAL A 275 -6.27 -17.50 -2.48
N ALA A 276 -5.02 -17.27 -2.88
CA ALA A 276 -4.08 -16.44 -2.14
C ALA A 276 -4.77 -15.12 -1.76
N PRO A 277 -4.45 -14.47 -0.63
CA PRO A 277 -5.01 -13.17 -0.33
C PRO A 277 -4.40 -12.18 -1.34
N GLU A 278 -5.01 -12.12 -2.51
CA GLU A 278 -4.96 -10.98 -3.40
C GLU A 278 -5.28 -9.74 -2.58
N ASP A 279 -4.74 -8.59 -2.98
CA ASP A 279 -5.02 -7.26 -2.42
C ASP A 279 -6.54 -7.07 -2.25
N LYS A 280 -7.08 -7.59 -1.13
CA LYS A 280 -8.52 -7.63 -0.90
C LYS A 280 -8.94 -6.18 -0.94
N PRO A 281 -9.87 -5.81 -1.83
CA PRO A 281 -10.19 -4.42 -2.04
C PRO A 281 -10.57 -3.81 -0.69
N LEU A 282 -9.81 -2.78 -0.29
CA LEU A 282 -10.05 -2.09 0.96
C LEU A 282 -11.45 -1.51 0.92
N LYS A 283 -12.21 -1.68 2.00
CA LYS A 283 -13.59 -1.22 2.03
C LYS A 283 -13.58 0.31 2.22
N PRO A 284 -14.28 1.09 1.38
CA PRO A 284 -14.48 2.51 1.66
C PRO A 284 -15.26 2.66 2.97
N THR A 285 -14.93 3.68 3.76
CA THR A 285 -15.65 3.92 5.02
C THR A 285 -17.08 4.39 4.72
N ARG A 286 -18.11 3.69 5.23
CA ARG A 286 -19.51 4.12 5.08
C ARG A 286 -19.80 5.36 5.95
N ARG A 287 -20.68 6.23 5.46
CA ARG A 287 -21.18 7.44 6.15
C ARG A 287 -21.59 7.07 7.59
N GLY A 288 -20.97 7.70 8.59
CA GLY A 288 -21.34 7.55 10.01
C GLY A 288 -20.36 6.83 10.93
N LEU A 289 -19.21 6.33 10.45
CA LEU A 289 -18.19 5.78 11.37
C LEU A 289 -17.50 6.91 12.17
N ARG A 290 -17.78 6.97 13.48
CA ARG A 290 -17.25 7.94 14.44
C ARG A 290 -15.74 7.80 14.75
N ARG A 291 -15.05 6.87 14.11
CA ARG A 291 -13.64 6.52 14.42
C ARG A 291 -12.66 7.66 14.16
N PHE A 292 -12.98 8.54 13.20
CA PHE A 292 -12.14 9.70 12.83
C PHE A 292 -12.84 11.05 13.00
N THR A 293 -13.77 11.17 13.94
CA THR A 293 -14.46 12.43 14.23
C THR A 293 -14.09 12.95 15.61
N ARG A 294 -13.39 14.09 15.69
CA ARG A 294 -13.30 14.85 16.96
C ARG A 294 -14.47 15.82 17.05
N ARG A 295 -15.22 15.75 18.15
CA ARG A 295 -16.13 16.84 18.52
C ARG A 295 -15.28 18.05 18.89
N PRO A 296 -15.66 19.27 18.48
CA PRO A 296 -14.96 20.48 18.93
C PRO A 296 -14.95 20.47 20.46
N GLY A 297 -13.75 20.56 21.04
CA GLY A 297 -13.60 20.76 22.47
C GLY A 297 -14.34 22.03 22.84
N ARG A 298 -15.17 21.98 23.90
CA ARG A 298 -15.75 23.18 24.50
C ARG A 298 -14.58 24.15 24.73
N SER A 299 -14.60 25.30 24.07
CA SER A 299 -13.80 26.42 24.50
C SER A 299 -14.16 26.66 25.96
N THR A 300 -13.24 26.36 26.87
CA THR A 300 -13.31 26.84 28.24
C THR A 300 -13.14 28.34 28.15
N GLY A 301 -14.26 29.04 27.93
CA GLY A 301 -14.35 30.48 28.09
C GLY A 301 -14.07 30.78 29.55
N SER A 302 -12.85 31.23 29.82
CA SER A 302 -12.52 31.92 31.05
C SER A 302 -12.71 33.41 30.79
N ALA A 303 -13.81 33.95 31.32
CA ALA A 303 -13.99 35.33 31.73
C ALA A 303 -15.19 35.32 32.70
N PRO A 304 -15.26 36.20 33.71
CA PRO A 304 -14.52 37.45 33.88
C PRO A 304 -13.27 37.36 34.77
#